data_AF-A0A518BVS2-F1
#
_entry.id   AF-A0A518BVS2-F1
#
_cell.length_a   1.000
_cell.length_b   1.000
_cell.length_c   1.000
_cell.angle_alpha   90.00
_cell.angle_beta   90.00
_cell.angle_gamma   90.00
#
_symmetry.space_group_name_H-M   'P 1'
#
loop_
_entity.id
_entity.type
_entity.pdbx_description
1 polymer ?
#
loop_
_entity_poly.entity_id
_entity_poly.type
_entity_poly.pdbx_seq_one_letter_code
_entity_poly.pdbx_strand_id
1 'polypeptide(L)'
;MSRDFYELCYDQYKQEMAEADGLYQKAAVMLGVIPLLGAVMVAIGRVDIVNLCSVRVDVFIFYFAFLVATAALVVSVVFLFKCVCPQKYKTLASMDMWQKWRDDYQRWLDEQDDEWKETTSLDDALFPCICTRLAEAQAINAKINENRRKAFKRSVQLAAIALAAIAMQALFGLLMTLQGV
;
A
#
# COMPACT_ATOMS: atom_id res chain seq x y z
N MET A 1 2.89 -20.10 28.07
CA MET A 1 3.42 -19.38 26.88
C MET A 1 4.66 -18.62 27.34
N SER A 2 5.79 -18.69 26.65
CA SER A 2 7.00 -17.99 27.07
C SER A 2 6.97 -16.51 26.68
N ARG A 3 7.57 -15.66 27.52
CA ARG A 3 7.79 -14.23 27.28
C ARG A 3 8.45 -13.95 25.92
N ASP A 4 9.33 -14.84 25.48
CA ASP A 4 10.00 -14.77 24.17
C ASP A 4 9.01 -14.80 23.00
N PHE A 5 7.92 -15.58 23.11
CA PHE A 5 6.90 -15.65 22.07
C PHE A 5 6.11 -14.35 21.97
N TYR A 6 5.81 -13.73 23.12
CA TYR A 6 5.17 -12.42 23.17
C TYR A 6 6.06 -11.34 22.53
N GLU A 7 7.34 -11.29 22.89
CA GLU A 7 8.30 -10.34 22.33
C GLU A 7 8.42 -10.51 20.81
N LEU A 8 8.50 -11.76 20.32
CA LEU A 8 8.53 -12.06 18.89
C LEU A 8 7.28 -11.55 18.16
N CYS A 9 6.08 -11.81 18.69
CA CYS A 9 4.85 -11.36 18.06
C CYS A 9 4.71 -9.83 18.11
N TYR A 10 5.11 -9.19 19.21
CA TYR A 10 5.11 -7.73 19.34
C TYR A 10 6.07 -7.05 18.35
N ASP A 11 7.28 -7.58 18.19
CA ASP A 11 8.24 -7.08 17.21
C ASP A 11 7.73 -7.24 15.78
N GLN A 12 7.09 -8.36 15.45
CA GLN A 12 6.44 -8.56 14.15
C GLN A 12 5.31 -7.55 13.91
N TYR A 13 4.44 -7.32 14.90
CA TYR A 13 3.39 -6.31 14.82
C TYR A 13 3.95 -4.91 14.59
N LYS A 14 5.04 -4.54 15.28
CA LYS A 14 5.72 -3.26 15.12
C LYS A 14 6.32 -3.11 13.72
N GLN A 15 6.94 -4.16 13.19
CA GLN A 15 7.45 -4.18 11.82
C GLN A 15 6.33 -4.00 10.80
N GLU A 16 5.18 -4.68 10.96
CA GLU A 16 4.03 -4.54 10.05
C GLU A 16 3.46 -3.10 10.04
N MET A 17 3.46 -2.43 11.19
CA MET A 17 3.04 -1.03 11.28
C MET A 17 4.04 -0.09 10.59
N ALA A 18 5.35 -0.29 10.83
CA ALA A 18 6.40 0.48 10.17
C ALA A 18 6.41 0.29 8.64
N GLU A 19 6.14 -0.93 8.17
CA GLU A 19 5.98 -1.20 6.73
C GLU A 19 4.78 -0.48 6.14
N ALA A 20 3.66 -0.43 6.86
CA ALA A 20 2.46 0.30 6.44
C ALA A 20 2.74 1.79 6.25
N ASP A 21 3.49 2.41 7.16
CA ASP A 21 3.93 3.80 7.07
C ASP A 21 4.90 4.04 5.91
N GLY A 22 5.90 3.17 5.73
CA GLY A 22 6.82 3.24 4.59
C GLY A 22 6.10 3.11 3.24
N LEU A 23 4.98 2.41 3.20
CA LEU A 23 4.16 2.26 1.99
C LEU A 23 3.41 3.55 1.65
N TYR A 24 2.95 4.32 2.64
CA TYR A 24 2.34 5.64 2.42
C TYR A 24 3.35 6.65 1.85
N GLN A 25 4.58 6.67 2.37
CA GLN A 25 5.62 7.55 1.83
C GLN A 25 5.92 7.23 0.35
N LYS A 26 6.03 5.95 0.00
CA LYS A 26 6.23 5.49 -1.39
C LYS A 26 5.03 5.85 -2.28
N ALA A 27 3.81 5.70 -1.77
CA ALA A 27 2.60 6.09 -2.49
C ALA A 27 2.55 7.61 -2.75
N ALA A 28 2.99 8.43 -1.80
CA ALA A 28 3.07 9.88 -1.95
C ALA A 28 4.03 10.29 -3.08
N VAL A 29 5.20 9.64 -3.18
CA VAL A 29 6.14 9.87 -4.29
C VAL A 29 5.49 9.54 -5.64
N MET A 30 4.81 8.40 -5.73
CA MET A 30 4.09 7.99 -6.95
C MET A 30 2.98 8.98 -7.34
N LEU A 31 2.33 9.58 -6.35
CA LEU A 31 1.29 10.61 -6.55
C LEU A 31 1.85 11.88 -7.19
N GLY A 32 3.15 12.17 -7.03
CA GLY A 32 3.85 13.23 -7.75
C GLY A 32 4.37 12.81 -9.14
N VAL A 33 4.88 11.58 -9.26
CA VAL A 33 5.47 11.07 -10.52
C VAL A 33 4.41 10.86 -11.61
N ILE A 34 3.25 10.30 -11.28
CA ILE A 34 2.20 9.98 -12.26
C ILE A 34 1.70 11.25 -13.01
N PRO A 35 1.33 12.36 -12.32
CA PRO A 35 0.97 13.60 -12.99
C PRO A 35 2.09 14.18 -13.85
N LEU A 36 3.35 14.07 -13.41
CA LEU A 36 4.50 14.54 -14.16
C LEU A 36 4.66 13.77 -15.48
N LEU A 37 4.52 12.43 -15.45
CA LEU A 37 4.50 11.60 -16.67
C LEU A 37 3.32 11.96 -17.58
N GLY A 38 2.14 12.21 -17.01
CA GLY A 38 0.97 12.66 -17.76
C GLY A 38 1.19 14.01 -18.45
N ALA A 39 1.81 14.97 -17.77
CA ALA A 39 2.13 16.28 -18.33
C ALA A 39 3.12 16.16 -19.50
N VAL A 40 4.17 15.35 -19.36
CA VAL A 40 5.14 15.07 -20.43
C VAL A 40 4.44 14.41 -21.63
N MET A 41 3.61 13.40 -21.39
CA MET A 41 2.84 12.70 -22.43
C MET A 41 1.96 13.67 -23.24
N VAL A 42 1.23 14.57 -22.56
CA VAL A 42 0.37 15.57 -23.21
C VAL A 42 1.18 16.63 -23.94
N ALA A 43 2.32 17.06 -23.39
CA ALA A 43 3.20 18.02 -24.06
C ALA A 43 3.74 17.47 -25.39
N ILE A 44 4.09 16.17 -25.44
CA ILE A 44 4.51 15.48 -26.66
C ILE A 44 3.34 15.26 -27.62
N GLY A 45 2.14 14.96 -27.10
CA GLY A 45 0.95 14.61 -27.89
C GLY A 45 0.26 15.75 -28.62
N ARG A 46 0.68 17.02 -28.45
CA ARG A 46 0.08 18.22 -29.06
C ARG A 46 0.33 18.39 -30.56
N VAL A 47 0.63 17.30 -31.26
CA VAL A 47 0.90 17.30 -32.69
C VAL A 47 -0.41 16.97 -33.41
N ASP A 48 -0.98 17.96 -34.11
CA ASP A 48 -2.30 17.85 -34.76
C ASP A 48 -2.19 17.18 -36.14
N ILE A 49 -1.94 15.87 -36.15
CA ILE A 49 -1.65 15.09 -37.37
C ILE A 49 -2.55 13.85 -37.50
N VAL A 50 -3.75 13.92 -36.92
CA VAL A 50 -4.73 12.81 -36.89
C VAL A 50 -5.09 12.31 -38.30
N ASN A 51 -5.12 13.21 -39.30
CA ASN A 51 -5.46 12.85 -40.67
C ASN A 51 -4.42 11.94 -41.36
N LEU A 52 -3.18 11.89 -40.88
CA LEU A 52 -2.13 11.03 -41.44
C LEU A 52 -2.03 9.65 -40.76
N CYS A 53 -2.81 9.40 -39.69
CA CYS A 53 -2.82 8.12 -38.96
C CYS A 53 -3.07 6.90 -39.84
N SER A 54 -3.92 7.02 -40.86
CA SER A 54 -4.30 5.89 -41.73
C SER A 54 -3.35 5.69 -42.91
N VAL A 55 -2.41 6.63 -43.12
CA VAL A 55 -1.51 6.63 -44.28
C VAL A 55 -0.08 6.28 -43.86
N ARG A 56 0.31 6.65 -42.63
CA ARG A 56 1.68 6.55 -42.13
C ARG A 56 1.76 5.72 -40.86
N VAL A 57 2.57 4.66 -40.91
CA VAL A 57 2.73 3.69 -39.80
C VAL A 57 3.39 4.34 -38.58
N ASP A 58 4.31 5.27 -38.77
CA ASP A 58 4.95 6.08 -37.73
C ASP A 58 3.93 6.91 -36.93
N VAL A 59 2.99 7.55 -37.62
CA VAL A 59 1.91 8.34 -36.99
C VAL A 59 0.97 7.41 -36.22
N PHE A 60 0.62 6.25 -36.79
CA PHE A 60 -0.19 5.24 -36.11
C PHE A 60 0.47 4.75 -34.81
N ILE A 61 1.75 4.39 -34.85
CA ILE A 61 2.49 3.92 -33.67
C ILE A 61 2.58 5.02 -32.60
N PHE A 62 2.76 6.28 -33.00
CA PHE A 62 2.77 7.42 -32.09
C PHE A 62 1.46 7.54 -31.29
N TYR A 63 0.31 7.55 -31.95
CA TYR A 63 -0.99 7.65 -31.26
C TYR A 63 -1.35 6.37 -30.51
N PHE A 64 -0.95 5.20 -31.00
CA PHE A 64 -1.12 3.95 -30.27
C PHE A 64 -0.33 3.96 -28.95
N ALA A 65 0.92 4.43 -28.98
CA ALA A 65 1.74 4.59 -27.78
C ALA A 65 1.12 5.60 -26.80
N PHE A 66 0.57 6.71 -27.29
CA PHE A 66 -0.17 7.67 -26.47
C PHE A 66 -1.40 7.06 -25.79
N LEU A 67 -2.19 6.25 -26.50
CA LEU A 67 -3.35 5.55 -25.95
C LEU A 67 -2.94 4.53 -24.87
N VAL A 68 -1.90 3.74 -25.13
CA VAL A 68 -1.36 2.76 -24.17
C VAL A 68 -0.83 3.48 -22.92
N ALA A 69 -0.09 4.58 -23.09
CA ALA A 69 0.41 5.38 -21.97
C ALA A 69 -0.75 5.95 -21.14
N THR A 70 -1.77 6.51 -21.79
CA THR A 70 -2.96 7.05 -21.12
C THR A 70 -3.69 5.98 -20.32
N ALA A 71 -3.98 4.83 -20.92
CA ALA A 71 -4.65 3.72 -20.26
C ALA A 71 -3.82 3.21 -19.06
N ALA A 72 -2.51 3.04 -19.24
CA ALA A 72 -1.62 2.58 -18.17
C ALA A 72 -1.54 3.56 -17.00
N LEU A 73 -1.49 4.88 -17.27
CA LEU A 73 -1.51 5.92 -16.22
C LEU A 73 -2.83 5.92 -15.46
N VAL A 74 -3.97 5.88 -16.15
CA VAL A 74 -5.30 5.83 -15.50
C VAL A 74 -5.42 4.61 -14.60
N VAL A 75 -5.05 3.43 -15.09
CA VAL A 75 -5.12 2.19 -14.29
C VAL A 75 -4.11 2.27 -13.12
N SER A 76 -2.94 2.88 -13.31
CA SER A 76 -1.97 3.10 -12.23
C SER A 76 -2.54 3.96 -11.10
N VAL A 77 -3.26 5.03 -11.42
CA VAL A 77 -3.96 5.88 -10.44
C VAL A 77 -5.01 5.09 -9.67
N VAL A 78 -5.81 4.27 -10.34
CA VAL A 78 -6.83 3.42 -9.69
C VAL A 78 -6.19 2.47 -8.67
N PHE A 79 -5.08 1.82 -9.01
CA PHE A 79 -4.36 0.96 -8.07
C PHE A 79 -3.69 1.73 -6.93
N LEU A 80 -3.19 2.94 -7.19
CA LEU A 80 -2.65 3.82 -6.17
C LEU A 80 -3.74 4.22 -5.16
N PHE A 81 -4.93 4.59 -5.64
CA PHE A 81 -6.07 4.94 -4.80
C PHE A 81 -6.48 3.76 -3.91
N LYS A 82 -6.61 2.56 -4.50
CA LYS A 82 -6.89 1.32 -3.75
C LYS A 82 -5.84 1.02 -2.68
N CYS A 83 -4.59 1.44 -2.88
CA CYS A 83 -3.49 1.25 -1.95
C CYS A 83 -3.54 2.22 -0.75
N VAL A 84 -4.02 3.45 -0.98
CA VAL A 84 -4.06 4.54 0.01
C VAL A 84 -5.38 4.58 0.78
N CYS A 85 -6.48 4.03 0.23
CA CYS A 85 -7.77 4.03 0.91
C CYS A 85 -7.67 3.47 2.34
N PRO A 86 -8.23 4.17 3.35
CA PRO A 86 -8.19 3.73 4.73
C PRO A 86 -8.93 2.41 4.88
N GLN A 87 -8.24 1.40 5.38
CA GLN A 87 -8.84 0.12 5.77
C GLN A 87 -8.85 0.01 7.29
N LYS A 88 -9.84 -0.70 7.82
CA LYS A 88 -9.97 -0.93 9.26
C LYS A 88 -8.88 -1.90 9.71
N TYR A 89 -7.74 -1.37 10.14
CA TYR A 89 -6.73 -2.14 10.86
C TYR A 89 -7.31 -2.59 12.20
N LYS A 90 -7.03 -3.82 12.60
CA LYS A 90 -7.32 -4.25 13.97
C LYS A 90 -6.19 -3.77 14.86
N THR A 91 -6.51 -2.89 15.80
CA THR A 91 -5.64 -2.54 16.92
C THR A 91 -5.88 -3.52 18.06
N LEU A 92 -4.85 -3.72 18.90
CA LEU A 92 -4.89 -4.65 20.03
C LEU A 92 -6.04 -4.37 21.04
N ALA A 93 -6.41 -3.09 21.19
CA ALA A 93 -7.64 -2.51 21.74
C ALA A 93 -7.35 -0.99 21.94
N SER A 94 -8.35 -0.18 22.34
CA SER A 94 -8.04 1.14 22.91
C SER A 94 -7.37 0.96 24.29
N MET A 95 -6.48 1.90 24.65
CA MET A 95 -5.83 1.91 25.97
C MET A 95 -6.88 1.86 27.11
N ASP A 96 -8.03 2.51 26.93
CA ASP A 96 -9.12 2.51 27.92
C ASP A 96 -9.75 1.13 28.13
N MET A 97 -9.94 0.36 27.05
CA MET A 97 -10.44 -1.02 27.14
C MET A 97 -9.43 -1.92 27.85
N TRP A 98 -8.15 -1.64 27.67
CA TRP A 98 -7.07 -2.36 28.31
C TRP A 98 -6.98 -2.05 29.82
N GLN A 99 -7.06 -0.77 30.16
CA GLN A 99 -7.11 -0.29 31.54
C GLN A 99 -8.30 -0.92 32.27
N LYS A 100 -9.48 -0.86 31.65
CA LYS A 100 -10.71 -1.43 32.22
C LYS A 100 -10.62 -2.93 32.45
N TRP A 101 -10.08 -3.68 31.48
CA TRP A 101 -9.90 -5.13 31.65
C TRP A 101 -8.91 -5.46 32.76
N ARG A 102 -7.81 -4.70 32.86
CA ARG A 102 -6.83 -4.85 33.96
C ARG A 102 -7.49 -4.57 35.31
N ASP A 103 -8.27 -3.49 35.41
CA ASP A 103 -8.96 -3.11 36.64
C ASP A 103 -10.02 -4.15 37.05
N ASP A 104 -10.76 -4.69 36.09
CA ASP A 104 -11.77 -5.74 36.32
C ASP A 104 -11.13 -7.07 36.74
N TYR A 105 -9.97 -7.42 36.17
CA TYR A 105 -9.25 -8.65 36.48
C TYR A 105 -8.49 -8.56 37.81
N GLN A 106 -7.91 -7.40 38.13
CA GLN A 106 -7.31 -7.13 39.44
C GLN A 106 -8.37 -7.22 40.54
N ARG A 107 -9.56 -6.66 40.32
CA ARG A 107 -10.69 -6.77 41.26
C ARG A 107 -11.10 -8.22 41.48
N TRP A 108 -11.18 -9.02 40.41
CA TRP A 108 -11.47 -10.45 40.51
C TRP A 108 -10.38 -11.23 41.28
N LEU A 109 -9.10 -10.89 41.09
CA LEU A 109 -7.98 -11.46 41.85
C LEU A 109 -8.04 -11.06 43.34
N ASP A 110 -8.39 -9.81 43.63
CA ASP A 110 -8.49 -9.31 44.99
C ASP A 110 -9.62 -10.01 45.78
N GLU A 111 -10.68 -10.44 45.08
CA GLU A 111 -11.84 -11.20 45.59
C GLU A 111 -11.58 -12.71 45.81
N GLN A 112 -10.44 -13.25 45.35
CA GLN A 112 -10.05 -14.66 45.54
C GLN A 112 -9.23 -14.88 46.83
N ASP A 113 -9.31 -16.09 47.38
CA ASP A 113 -8.57 -16.52 48.59
C ASP A 113 -7.04 -16.49 48.39
N ASP A 114 -6.30 -16.32 49.48
CA ASP A 114 -4.85 -16.06 49.49
C ASP A 114 -4.01 -17.16 48.80
N GLU A 115 -4.49 -18.40 48.75
CA GLU A 115 -3.84 -19.53 48.03
C GLU A 115 -3.77 -19.29 46.50
N TRP A 116 -4.77 -18.61 45.93
CA TRP A 116 -4.80 -18.31 44.49
C TRP A 116 -3.94 -17.09 44.13
N LYS A 117 -3.78 -16.14 45.06
CA LYS A 117 -2.92 -14.95 44.90
C LYS A 117 -1.44 -15.29 44.80
N GLU A 118 -0.96 -16.32 45.50
CA GLU A 118 0.44 -16.76 45.40
C GLU A 118 0.76 -17.53 44.11
N THR A 119 -0.25 -18.18 43.51
CA THR A 119 -0.03 -19.13 42.40
C THR A 119 -0.19 -18.50 41.01
N THR A 120 -0.95 -17.41 40.88
CA THR A 120 -1.26 -16.79 39.58
C THR A 120 -0.96 -15.30 39.62
N SER A 121 0.16 -14.87 39.02
CA SER A 121 0.43 -13.44 38.87
C SER A 121 -0.51 -12.85 37.80
N LEU A 122 -0.93 -11.59 37.99
CA LEU A 122 -1.70 -10.83 36.99
C LEU A 122 -1.06 -10.92 35.60
N ASP A 123 0.27 -10.88 35.56
CA ASP A 123 1.07 -10.96 34.34
C ASP A 123 0.95 -12.33 33.64
N ASP A 124 0.95 -13.43 34.39
CA ASP A 124 0.80 -14.79 33.85
C ASP A 124 -0.57 -15.04 33.22
N ALA A 125 -1.62 -14.42 33.77
CA ALA A 125 -2.97 -14.44 33.18
C ALA A 125 -3.12 -13.47 31.99
N LEU A 126 -2.37 -12.37 32.01
CA LEU A 126 -2.29 -11.38 30.92
C LEU A 126 -1.73 -12.00 29.65
N PHE A 127 -0.64 -12.76 29.78
CA PHE A 127 0.18 -13.23 28.66
C PHE A 127 -0.62 -14.02 27.61
N PRO A 128 -1.41 -15.05 27.97
CA PRO A 128 -2.21 -15.80 26.99
C PRO A 128 -3.23 -14.92 26.26
N CYS A 129 -3.91 -14.03 26.99
CA CYS A 129 -4.95 -13.17 26.43
C CYS A 129 -4.38 -12.16 25.44
N ILE A 130 -3.24 -11.54 25.76
CA ILE A 130 -2.55 -10.63 24.85
C ILE A 130 -2.03 -11.39 23.64
N CYS A 131 -1.34 -12.52 23.84
CA CYS A 131 -0.77 -13.30 22.75
C CYS A 131 -1.83 -13.74 21.73
N THR A 132 -3.00 -14.21 22.19
CA THR A 132 -4.09 -14.59 21.26
C THR A 132 -4.61 -13.39 20.48
N ARG A 133 -4.85 -12.25 21.13
CA ARG A 133 -5.30 -11.03 20.44
C ARG A 133 -4.27 -10.48 19.47
N LEU A 134 -2.99 -10.58 19.83
CA LEU A 134 -1.88 -10.13 18.99
C LEU A 134 -1.73 -11.02 17.77
N ALA A 135 -1.83 -12.34 17.92
CA ALA A 135 -1.86 -13.29 16.81
C ALA A 135 -3.06 -13.04 15.87
N GLU A 136 -4.26 -12.77 16.41
CA GLU A 136 -5.44 -12.44 15.60
C GLU A 136 -5.28 -11.11 14.85
N ALA A 137 -4.76 -10.08 15.52
CA ALA A 137 -4.52 -8.78 14.91
C ALA A 137 -3.48 -8.89 13.79
N GLN A 138 -2.38 -9.62 14.03
CA GLN A 138 -1.33 -9.85 13.05
C GLN A 138 -1.85 -10.60 11.82
N ALA A 139 -2.60 -11.69 12.01
CA ALA A 139 -3.15 -12.45 10.87
C ALA A 139 -4.04 -11.60 9.95
N ILE A 140 -4.77 -10.64 10.52
CA ILE A 140 -5.64 -9.72 9.77
C ILE A 140 -4.82 -8.58 9.13
N ASN A 141 -3.94 -7.94 9.89
CA ASN A 141 -3.14 -6.81 9.43
C ASN A 141 -2.13 -7.22 8.36
N ALA A 142 -1.51 -8.41 8.48
CA ALA A 142 -0.63 -8.99 7.47
C ALA A 142 -1.35 -9.15 6.12
N LYS A 143 -2.59 -9.66 6.12
CA LYS A 143 -3.40 -9.82 4.90
C LYS A 143 -3.75 -8.47 4.26
N ILE A 144 -4.03 -7.46 5.08
CA ILE A 144 -4.28 -6.09 4.61
C ILE A 144 -3.01 -5.51 3.96
N ASN A 145 -1.87 -5.60 4.64
CA ASN A 145 -0.59 -5.12 4.13
C ASN A 145 -0.17 -5.83 2.84
N GLU A 146 -0.37 -7.15 2.74
CA GLU A 146 -0.08 -7.91 1.54
C GLU A 146 -0.93 -7.42 0.35
N ASN A 147 -2.22 -7.16 0.57
CA ASN A 147 -3.10 -6.61 -0.46
C ASN A 147 -2.67 -5.21 -0.90
N ARG A 148 -2.27 -4.33 0.03
CA ARG A 148 -1.72 -3.00 -0.27
C ARG A 148 -0.44 -3.11 -1.09
N ARG A 149 0.48 -4.00 -0.71
CA ARG A 149 1.72 -4.27 -1.44
C ARG A 149 1.46 -4.78 -2.86
N LYS A 150 0.49 -5.69 -3.05
CA LYS A 150 0.08 -6.16 -4.38
C LYS A 150 -0.48 -5.03 -5.23
N ALA A 151 -1.33 -4.16 -4.67
CA ALA A 151 -1.87 -3.00 -5.36
C ALA A 151 -0.77 -2.00 -5.75
N PHE A 152 0.13 -1.67 -4.80
CA PHE A 152 1.27 -0.79 -5.05
C PHE A 152 2.19 -1.34 -6.15
N LYS A 153 2.55 -2.63 -6.09
CA LYS A 153 3.37 -3.28 -7.12
C LYS A 153 2.73 -3.18 -8.51
N ARG A 154 1.41 -3.38 -8.61
CA ARG A 154 0.67 -3.22 -9.87
C ARG A 154 0.68 -1.78 -10.37
N SER A 155 0.50 -0.80 -9.48
CA SER A 155 0.59 0.63 -9.83
C SER A 155 1.98 0.98 -10.40
N VAL A 156 3.06 0.52 -9.74
CA VAL A 156 4.44 0.74 -10.21
C VAL A 156 4.68 0.06 -11.56
N GLN A 157 4.23 -1.18 -11.75
CA GLN A 157 4.35 -1.88 -13.03
C GLN A 157 3.66 -1.13 -14.17
N LEU A 158 2.45 -0.62 -13.93
CA LEU A 158 1.71 0.15 -14.93
C LEU A 158 2.35 1.50 -15.21
N ALA A 159 2.90 2.18 -14.20
CA ALA A 159 3.65 3.41 -14.41
C ALA A 159 4.92 3.17 -15.25
N ALA A 160 5.60 2.03 -15.06
CA ALA A 160 6.75 1.64 -15.89
C ALA A 160 6.33 1.34 -17.35
N ILE A 161 5.19 0.67 -17.57
CA ILE A 161 4.63 0.47 -18.91
C ILE A 161 4.29 1.81 -19.56
N ALA A 162 3.66 2.73 -18.80
CA ALA A 162 3.37 4.07 -19.28
C ALA A 162 4.64 4.82 -19.68
N LEU A 163 5.71 4.75 -18.87
CA LEU A 163 6.99 5.37 -19.18
C LEU A 163 7.59 4.83 -20.49
N ALA A 164 7.56 3.51 -20.70
CA ALA A 164 8.03 2.90 -21.93
C ALA A 164 7.20 3.35 -23.15
N ALA A 165 5.88 3.45 -22.99
CA ALA A 165 4.99 3.95 -24.03
C ALA A 165 5.23 5.43 -24.33
N ILE A 166 5.45 6.28 -23.32
CA ILE A 166 5.83 7.69 -23.49
C ILE A 166 7.18 7.82 -24.20
N ALA A 167 8.16 6.96 -23.89
CA ALA A 167 9.44 6.95 -24.57
C ALA A 167 9.31 6.59 -26.05
N MET A 168 8.47 5.59 -26.39
CA MET A 168 8.15 5.30 -27.79
C MET A 168 7.43 6.48 -28.46
N GLN A 169 6.43 7.07 -27.80
CA GLN A 169 5.74 8.25 -28.30
C GLN A 169 6.73 9.40 -28.59
N ALA A 170 7.68 9.66 -27.68
CA ALA A 170 8.70 10.69 -27.85
C ALA A 170 9.61 10.39 -29.06
N LEU A 171 10.04 9.14 -29.22
CA LEU A 171 10.90 8.72 -30.33
C LEU A 171 10.20 8.90 -31.68
N PHE A 172 8.96 8.44 -31.82
CA PHE A 172 8.20 8.62 -33.05
C PHE A 172 7.80 10.08 -33.27
N GLY A 173 7.53 10.85 -32.21
CA GLY A 173 7.32 12.30 -32.28
C GLY A 173 8.52 13.01 -32.89
N LEU A 174 9.73 12.67 -32.43
CA LEU A 174 10.98 13.23 -32.94
C LEU A 174 11.22 12.83 -34.40
N LEU A 175 10.94 11.57 -34.76
CA LEU A 175 11.04 11.12 -36.15
C LEU A 175 10.10 11.89 -37.08
N MET A 176 8.87 12.18 -36.64
CA MET A 176 7.93 13.01 -37.41
C MET A 176 8.46 14.43 -37.59
N THR A 177 8.94 15.06 -36.50
CA THR A 177 9.55 16.42 -36.58
C THR A 177 10.74 16.45 -37.54
N LEU A 178 11.61 15.43 -37.53
CA LEU A 178 12.74 15.33 -38.45
C LEU A 178 12.31 15.16 -39.92
N GLN A 179 11.15 14.56 -40.16
CA GLN A 179 10.60 14.39 -41.51
C GLN A 179 9.83 15.62 -42.00
N GLY A 180 9.75 16.68 -41.19
CA GLY A 180 9.04 17.91 -41.52
C GLY A 180 7.52 17.77 -41.46
N VAL A 181 7.04 16.78 -40.71
CA VAL A 181 5.62 16.50 -40.46
C VAL A 181 5.23 17.09 -39.11
#